data_AF-A0A940U527-F1
#
_entry.id   AF-A0A940U527-F1
#
_cell.length_a   1.000
_cell.length_b   1.000
_cell.length_c   1.000
_cell.angle_alpha   90.00
_cell.angle_beta   90.00
_cell.angle_gamma   90.00
#
_symmetry.space_group_name_H-M   'P 1'
#
loop_
_entity.id
_entity.type
_entity.pdbx_description
1 polymer ?
#
loop_
_entity_poly.entity_id
_entity_poly.type
_entity_poly.pdbx_seq_one_letter_code
_entity_poly.pdbx_strand_id
1 'polypeptide(L)'
;MGARVGKFLTRYKNKTFVKKRIELDGHAYEHCTFEECLLVLEKGETELRECIFNHCRIVLLGQALQIAKILQNFTGGKPLRVLDFAEPGIFGKRSLTTEGTESPEKIDSKS
;
A
#
# COMPACT_ATOMS: atom_id res chain seq x y z
N MET A 1 -7.64 -20.15 14.94
CA MET A 1 -6.26 -19.69 14.66
C MET A 1 -6.20 -18.19 14.84
N GLY A 2 -5.51 -17.69 15.87
CA GLY A 2 -5.28 -16.25 16.04
C GLY A 2 -4.23 -15.77 15.05
N ALA A 3 -4.50 -14.68 14.35
CA ALA A 3 -3.49 -13.98 13.55
C ALA A 3 -2.29 -13.66 14.44
N ARG A 4 -1.07 -14.01 14.02
CA ARG A 4 0.14 -13.56 14.71
C ARG A 4 0.17 -12.04 14.57
N VAL A 5 -0.22 -11.32 15.62
CA VAL A 5 0.03 -9.89 15.73
C VAL A 5 1.54 -9.75 15.66
N GLY A 6 2.06 -9.27 14.52
CA GLY A 6 3.45 -8.88 14.39
C GLY A 6 3.75 -7.93 15.55
N LYS A 7 4.54 -8.38 16.51
CA LYS A 7 4.81 -7.62 17.72
C LYS A 7 5.81 -6.54 17.34
N PHE A 8 5.33 -5.37 16.92
CA PHE A 8 6.19 -4.20 16.78
C PHE A 8 6.96 -4.02 18.09
N LEU A 9 8.26 -3.82 17.98
CA LEU A 9 9.18 -3.68 19.11
C LEU A 9 8.83 -2.43 19.93
N THR A 10 8.29 -1.40 19.30
CA THR A 10 7.87 -0.18 20.00
C THR A 10 6.62 0.42 19.37
N ARG A 11 5.74 0.96 20.21
CA ARG A 11 4.55 1.70 19.78
C ARG A 11 4.60 3.13 20.29
N TYR A 12 4.25 4.08 19.43
CA TYR A 12 4.15 5.50 19.73
C TYR A 12 2.72 5.97 19.45
N LYS A 13 2.15 6.75 20.38
CA LYS A 13 0.81 7.33 20.23
C LYS A 13 0.84 8.82 20.57
N ASN A 14 0.14 9.65 19.79
CA ASN A 14 -0.03 11.09 20.05
C ASN A 14 1.31 11.83 20.28
N LYS A 15 2.36 11.47 19.54
CA LYS A 15 3.70 12.09 19.68
C LYS A 15 4.05 12.94 18.48
N THR A 16 4.77 14.02 18.74
CA THR A 16 5.37 14.87 17.71
C THR A 16 6.88 14.64 17.63
N PHE A 17 7.40 14.42 16.42
CA PHE A 17 8.82 14.25 16.14
C PHE A 17 9.29 15.36 15.20
N VAL A 18 10.16 16.26 15.68
CA VAL A 18 10.60 17.46 14.93
C VAL A 18 12.10 17.39 14.65
N LYS A 19 12.50 17.59 13.38
CA LYS A 19 13.93 17.65 12.95
C LYS A 19 14.74 16.42 13.34
N LYS A 20 14.11 15.23 13.27
CA LYS A 20 14.74 13.96 13.62
C LYS A 20 14.94 13.07 12.41
N ARG A 21 16.00 12.25 12.48
CA ARG A 21 16.13 11.02 11.70
C ARG A 21 15.40 9.90 12.44
N ILE A 22 14.44 9.25 11.78
CA ILE A 22 13.51 8.31 12.40
C ILE A 22 13.53 7.01 11.60
N GLU A 23 13.87 5.92 12.27
CA GLU A 23 13.77 4.57 11.71
C GLU A 23 12.34 4.06 11.91
N LEU A 24 11.72 3.57 10.84
CA LEU A 24 10.31 3.16 10.86
C LEU A 24 10.14 1.67 11.15
N ASP A 25 11.07 0.82 10.70
CA ASP A 25 11.00 -0.62 10.88
C ASP A 25 11.00 -1.02 12.36
N GLY A 26 10.20 -2.03 12.70
CA GLY A 26 9.99 -2.48 14.07
C GLY A 26 9.09 -1.56 14.91
N HIS A 27 8.58 -0.47 14.36
CA HIS A 27 7.80 0.52 15.09
C HIS A 27 6.37 0.68 14.55
N ALA A 28 5.43 0.93 15.46
CA ALA A 28 4.08 1.37 15.11
C ALA A 28 3.81 2.78 15.64
N TYR A 29 3.15 3.61 14.84
CA TYR A 29 2.83 5.00 15.14
C TYR A 29 1.33 5.23 14.91
N GLU A 30 0.68 5.84 15.90
CA GLU A 30 -0.76 6.13 15.89
C GLU A 30 -0.97 7.60 16.28
N HIS A 31 -1.71 8.36 15.47
CA HIS A 31 -1.96 9.80 15.71
C HIS A 31 -0.67 10.61 15.96
N CYS A 32 0.44 10.23 15.33
CA CYS A 32 1.72 10.93 15.50
C CYS A 32 1.91 12.00 14.42
N THR A 33 2.64 13.06 14.77
CA THR A 33 3.01 14.13 13.84
C THR A 33 4.52 14.12 13.62
N PHE A 34 4.94 14.21 12.37
CA PHE A 34 6.34 14.23 11.97
C PHE A 34 6.62 15.52 11.23
N GLU A 35 7.61 16.30 11.68
CA GLU A 35 7.90 17.63 11.15
C GLU A 35 9.38 17.77 10.80
N GLU A 36 9.65 18.28 9.59
CA GLU A 36 11.00 18.56 9.09
C GLU A 36 11.96 17.38 9.28
N CYS A 37 11.49 16.18 9.00
CA CYS A 37 12.15 14.94 9.41
C CYS A 37 12.78 14.15 8.26
N LEU A 38 13.67 13.22 8.60
CA LEU A 38 14.19 12.21 7.68
C LEU A 38 13.72 10.82 8.13
N LEU A 39 12.76 10.26 7.41
CA LEU A 39 12.25 8.91 7.66
C LEU A 39 13.12 7.88 6.94
N VAL A 40 13.45 6.78 7.61
CA VAL A 40 14.25 5.70 7.05
C VAL A 40 13.45 4.40 7.11
N LEU A 41 13.32 3.75 5.95
CA LEU A 41 12.60 2.48 5.81
C LEU A 41 13.48 1.49 5.04
N GLU A 42 13.68 0.31 5.60
CA GLU A 42 14.53 -0.75 5.06
C GLU A 42 13.74 -2.00 4.66
N LYS A 43 12.78 -2.44 5.48
CA LYS A 43 12.05 -3.70 5.26
C LYS A 43 10.56 -3.51 5.02
N GLY A 44 9.96 -2.45 5.56
CA GLY A 44 8.50 -2.28 5.54
C GLY A 44 7.81 -2.85 6.79
N GLU A 45 8.57 -3.24 7.83
CA GLU A 45 8.03 -3.81 9.07
C GLU A 45 7.54 -2.68 9.99
N THR A 46 6.60 -1.86 9.52
CA THR A 46 6.11 -0.67 10.23
C THR A 46 4.59 -0.54 10.12
N GLU A 47 3.98 0.14 11.07
CA GLU A 47 2.54 0.46 11.05
C GLU A 47 2.36 1.96 11.29
N LEU A 48 1.70 2.64 10.35
CA LEU A 48 1.41 4.07 10.42
C LEU A 48 -0.12 4.23 10.35
N ARG A 49 -0.73 4.68 11.45
CA ARG A 49 -2.17 4.95 11.53
C ARG A 49 -2.40 6.40 11.85
N GLU A 50 -3.18 7.07 11.01
CA GLU A 50 -3.64 8.45 11.23
C GLU A 50 -2.50 9.42 11.58
N CYS A 51 -1.32 9.23 10.97
CA CYS A 51 -0.15 10.06 11.18
C CYS A 51 -0.09 11.20 10.18
N ILE A 52 0.47 12.33 10.60
CA ILE A 52 0.65 13.52 9.77
C ILE A 52 2.14 13.72 9.50
N PHE A 53 2.48 13.99 8.23
CA PHE A 53 3.86 14.19 7.79
C PHE A 53 4.02 15.55 7.14
N ASN A 54 4.76 16.46 7.79
CA ASN A 54 4.98 17.83 7.35
C ASN A 54 6.45 18.02 6.99
N HIS A 55 6.75 18.32 5.73
CA HIS A 55 8.11 18.59 5.24
C HIS A 55 9.13 17.48 5.54
N CYS A 56 8.69 16.23 5.60
CA CYS A 56 9.58 15.09 5.78
C CYS A 56 10.11 14.57 4.45
N ARG A 57 11.34 14.07 4.46
CA ARG A 57 11.94 13.29 3.37
C ARG A 57 11.99 11.83 3.80
N ILE A 58 11.83 10.91 2.86
CA ILE A 58 11.98 9.47 3.10
C ILE A 58 13.20 8.94 2.37
N VAL A 59 13.96 8.07 3.04
CA VAL A 59 15.08 7.31 2.47
C VAL A 59 14.71 5.84 2.53
N LEU A 60 14.68 5.22 1.35
CA LEU A 60 14.44 3.79 1.20
C LEU A 60 15.78 3.08 1.09
N LEU A 61 15.98 2.06 1.91
CA LEU A 61 17.16 1.20 1.94
C LEU A 61 16.73 -0.26 1.75
N GLY A 62 17.70 -1.17 1.64
CA GLY A 62 17.46 -2.62 1.67
C GLY A 62 16.33 -3.09 0.73
N GLN A 63 15.38 -3.83 1.29
CA GLN A 63 14.25 -4.41 0.56
C GLN A 63 13.28 -3.32 0.08
N ALA A 64 13.03 -2.30 0.91
CA ALA A 64 12.17 -1.18 0.54
C ALA A 64 12.69 -0.45 -0.71
N LEU A 65 14.01 -0.27 -0.82
CA LEU A 65 14.63 0.29 -2.02
C LEU A 65 14.45 -0.62 -3.24
N GLN A 66 14.64 -1.92 -3.10
CA GLN A 66 14.44 -2.87 -4.20
C GLN A 66 13.00 -2.83 -4.71
N ILE A 67 12.02 -2.86 -3.81
CA ILE A 67 10.60 -2.73 -4.15
C ILE A 67 10.34 -1.40 -4.86
N ALA A 68 10.86 -0.28 -4.34
CA ALA A 68 10.69 1.01 -4.99
C ALA A 68 11.26 1.06 -6.42
N LYS A 69 12.43 0.45 -6.66
CA LYS A 69 13.01 0.33 -8.01
C LYS A 69 12.13 -0.49 -8.95
N ILE A 70 11.58 -1.60 -8.47
CA ILE A 70 10.63 -2.41 -9.25
C ILE A 70 9.42 -1.55 -9.61
N LEU A 71 8.82 -0.90 -8.61
CA LEU A 71 7.64 -0.06 -8.76
C LEU A 71 7.86 1.13 -9.71
N GLN A 72 9.06 1.71 -9.75
CA GLN A 72 9.41 2.79 -10.68
C GLN A 72 9.21 2.40 -12.16
N ASN A 73 9.40 1.13 -12.53
CA ASN A 73 9.14 0.65 -13.90
C ASN A 73 7.65 0.76 -14.28
N PHE A 74 6.76 0.65 -13.30
CA PHE A 74 5.31 0.70 -13.52
C PHE A 74 4.75 2.11 -13.41
N THR A 75 5.39 2.97 -12.64
CA THR A 75 4.89 4.35 -12.47
C THR A 75 5.48 5.35 -13.44
N GLY A 76 6.59 5.04 -14.12
CA GLY A 76 7.23 5.95 -15.06
C GLY A 76 7.60 7.29 -14.40
N GLY A 77 8.04 7.24 -13.13
CA GLY A 77 8.36 8.42 -12.33
C GLY A 77 7.15 9.17 -11.76
N LYS A 78 5.92 8.74 -12.05
CA LYS A 78 4.71 9.27 -11.40
C LYS A 78 4.54 8.67 -10.00
N PRO A 79 3.75 9.31 -9.12
CA PRO A 79 3.36 8.69 -7.86
C PRO A 79 2.67 7.35 -8.12
N LEU A 80 2.97 6.36 -7.28
CA LEU A 80 2.29 5.07 -7.29
C LEU A 80 0.78 5.27 -7.20
N ARG A 81 0.08 4.99 -8.30
CA ARG A 81 -1.36 4.76 -8.27
C ARG A 81 -1.53 3.31 -7.83
N VAL A 82 -1.75 3.10 -6.54
CA VAL A 82 -2.04 1.77 -6.02
C VAL A 82 -3.37 1.34 -6.64
N LEU A 83 -3.31 0.39 -7.57
CA LEU A 83 -4.48 -0.08 -8.32
C LEU A 83 -5.40 -0.94 -7.46
N ASP A 84 -4.81 -1.70 -6.53
CA ASP A 84 -5.53 -2.52 -5.57
C ASP A 84 -4.62 -2.89 -4.41
N PHE A 85 -5.17 -3.00 -3.19
CA PHE A 85 -4.44 -3.55 -2.05
C PHE A 85 -4.80 -5.02 -1.93
N ALA A 86 -3.83 -5.92 -1.87
CA ALA A 86 -4.10 -7.31 -1.52
C ALA A 86 -4.28 -7.44 0.00
N GLU A 87 -5.27 -6.75 0.57
CA GLU A 87 -5.71 -7.06 1.92
C GLU A 87 -6.22 -8.51 1.96
N PRO A 88 -6.00 -9.27 3.04
CA PRO A 88 -6.47 -10.65 3.13
C PRO A 88 -7.97 -10.73 2.85
N GLY A 89 -8.35 -11.18 1.64
CA GLY A 89 -9.74 -11.22 1.19
C GLY A 89 -9.97 -10.81 -0.28
N ILE A 90 -9.03 -10.10 -0.93
CA ILE A 90 -9.27 -9.55 -2.28
C ILE A 90 -8.99 -10.56 -3.41
N PHE A 91 -8.07 -11.51 -3.20
CA PHE A 91 -7.82 -12.60 -4.16
C PHE A 91 -8.72 -13.83 -3.93
N GLY A 92 -10.02 -13.60 -3.73
CA GLY A 92 -10.97 -14.63 -3.29
C GLY A 92 -12.38 -14.51 -3.89
N LYS A 93 -12.49 -14.33 -5.22
CA LYS A 93 -13.58 -14.87 -6.08
C LYS A 93 -13.39 -14.35 -7.52
N ARG A 94 -12.71 -15.14 -8.36
CA ARG A 94 -12.97 -15.06 -9.81
C ARG A 94 -14.18 -15.96 -10.07
N SER A 95 -15.35 -15.39 -10.32
CA SER A 95 -16.41 -16.14 -11.00
C SER A 95 -16.00 -16.25 -12.47
N LEU A 96 -15.50 -17.43 -12.85
CA LEU A 96 -15.55 -17.86 -14.24
C LEU A 96 -17.03 -18.09 -14.58
N THR A 97 -17.55 -17.30 -15.51
CA THR A 97 -18.66 -17.75 -16.37
C THR A 97 -18.33 -17.31 -17.80
N THR A 98 -17.67 -18.21 -18.51
CA THR A 98 -17.87 -18.41 -19.95
C THR A 98 -19.28 -18.98 -20.20
N GLU A 99 -19.72 -18.89 -21.45
CA GLU A 99 -21.02 -19.32 -22.02
C GLU A 99 -22.10 -18.23 -21.88
N GLY A 100 -22.62 -17.61 -22.93
CA GLY A 100 -22.90 -18.10 -24.28
C GLY A 100 -24.41 -18.01 -24.46
N THR A 101 -24.92 -17.01 -25.17
CA THR A 101 -26.30 -17.04 -25.69
C THR A 101 -26.42 -16.18 -26.93
N GLU A 102 -26.71 -16.87 -28.03
CA GLU A 102 -27.22 -16.37 -29.30
C GLU A 102 -28.29 -15.29 -29.15
N SER A 103 -28.16 -14.23 -29.94
CA SER A 103 -29.31 -13.40 -30.35
C SER A 103 -29.89 -13.97 -31.64
N PRO A 104 -31.20 -14.23 -31.74
CA PRO A 104 -31.82 -14.62 -33.00
C PRO A 104 -32.02 -13.40 -33.90
N GLU A 105 -31.39 -13.42 -35.08
CA GLU A 105 -31.69 -12.52 -36.19
C GLU A 105 -33.11 -12.79 -36.72
N LYS A 106 -33.94 -11.74 -36.83
CA LYS A 106 -35.23 -11.78 -37.50
C LYS A 106 -35.04 -11.73 -39.02
N ILE A 107 -35.67 -12.68 -39.69
CA ILE A 107 -35.69 -12.92 -41.14
C ILE A 107 -36.51 -11.84 -41.88
N ASP A 108 -36.04 -11.55 -43.10
CA ASP A 108 -36.42 -10.56 -44.10
C ASP A 108 -37.89 -10.49 -44.56
N SER A 109 -38.18 -9.31 -45.12
CA SER A 109 -39.31 -8.85 -45.92
C SER A 109 -39.78 -9.78 -47.06
N LYS A 110 -41.10 -9.93 -47.23
CA LYS A 110 -41.74 -10.03 -48.56
C LYS A 110 -43.24 -9.70 -48.51
N SER A 111 -43.65 -8.66 -49.23
CA SER A 111 -44.93 -8.53 -49.97
C SER A 111 -44.81 -7.40 -50.97
#